data_AF-A0ABD5HW85-F1
#
_entry.id   AF-A0ABD5HW85-F1
#
_cell.length_a   1.000
_cell.length_b   1.000
_cell.length_c   1.000
_cell.angle_alpha   90.00
_cell.angle_beta   90.00
_cell.angle_gamma   90.00
#
_symmetry.space_group_name_H-M   'P 1'
#
loop_
_entity.id
_entity.type
_entity.pdbx_description
1 polymer ?
#
loop_
_entity_poly.entity_id
_entity_poly.type
_entity_poly.pdbx_seq_one_letter_code
_entity_poly.pdbx_strand_id
1 'polypeptide(L)'
;MMKDVQKLSPDLFQQANQNNVDNEVIARPSLTFWQDVRRRLFQHKGAMFGFVLLSLIILLAIFGPMVSKHSYKEQDLGRAKMPPKIPVIENVHWLPFDGTDQYGVDQYEKRDIKEYFWFGTDDLGRDLWTRTWEGTRVSLYIALLAAAIDLVIGVAYGGISAFYGGRVDNIMQRIMEIINGIPYLIIVILMVIIMGSGIWSITLAMAITGWIGMSRIVRGQILKLKNQEYVLASRTLGATNTQLIVKHLIPNVMGPIIVMTMFTIPTAVFGEAFLSFIGLGIQPPFASLGSLVNDGYKSIQTYPHMMFIPAVVISILILAFNLMADGLRDALDPKMRK
;
A
#
# COMPACT_ATOMS: atom_id res chain seq x y z
N MET A 1 -26.51 68.90 -3.44
CA MET A 1 -27.41 68.64 -4.58
C MET A 1 -28.39 67.53 -4.19
N MET A 2 -29.24 67.81 -3.19
CA MET A 2 -30.38 66.95 -2.82
C MET A 2 -31.59 67.58 -3.50
N LYS A 3 -31.92 67.11 -4.71
CA LYS A 3 -33.16 67.46 -5.39
C LYS A 3 -33.91 66.17 -5.71
N ASP A 4 -35.16 66.15 -5.30
CA ASP A 4 -36.24 65.31 -5.84
C ASP A 4 -36.26 63.80 -5.50
N VAL A 5 -36.06 63.43 -4.22
CA VAL A 5 -36.50 62.10 -3.73
C VAL A 5 -38.03 62.01 -3.59
N GLN A 6 -38.74 63.15 -3.58
CA GLN A 6 -40.20 63.24 -3.45
C GLN A 6 -40.99 62.97 -4.76
N LYS A 7 -40.31 62.72 -5.89
CA LYS A 7 -40.94 62.45 -7.20
C LYS A 7 -40.59 61.07 -7.77
N LEU A 8 -40.45 60.06 -6.92
CA LEU A 8 -40.36 58.68 -7.41
C LEU A 8 -41.77 58.18 -7.70
N SER A 9 -42.06 57.85 -8.97
CA SER A 9 -43.36 57.27 -9.37
C SER A 9 -43.62 55.99 -8.58
N PRO A 10 -44.85 55.74 -8.08
CA PRO A 10 -45.21 54.48 -7.41
C PRO A 10 -44.84 53.22 -8.21
N ASP A 11 -44.78 53.32 -9.54
CA ASP A 11 -44.44 52.22 -10.45
C ASP A 11 -42.97 51.77 -10.35
N LEU A 12 -42.09 52.60 -9.77
CA LEU A 12 -40.70 52.25 -9.49
C LEU A 12 -40.57 51.32 -8.26
N PHE A 13 -41.63 51.18 -7.47
CA PHE A 13 -41.69 50.34 -6.29
C PHE A 13 -42.55 49.11 -6.58
N GLN A 14 -41.98 48.15 -7.30
CA GLN A 14 -42.62 46.85 -7.48
C GLN A 14 -42.44 46.03 -6.19
N GLN A 15 -43.48 45.28 -5.79
CA GLN A 15 -43.33 44.31 -4.71
C GLN A 15 -42.24 43.32 -5.10
N ALA A 16 -41.22 43.20 -4.25
CA ALA A 16 -40.22 42.16 -4.39
C ALA A 16 -40.95 40.81 -4.34
N ASN A 17 -40.92 40.08 -5.45
CA ASN A 17 -41.49 38.74 -5.52
C ASN A 17 -40.78 37.88 -4.48
N GLN A 18 -41.49 37.46 -3.44
CA GLN A 18 -40.96 36.57 -2.40
C GLN A 18 -40.48 35.21 -2.94
N ASN A 19 -40.78 34.91 -4.20
CA ASN A 19 -40.29 33.72 -4.91
C ASN A 19 -38.77 33.76 -5.21
N ASN A 20 -38.07 34.87 -4.94
CA ASN A 20 -36.61 34.94 -5.04
C ASN A 20 -35.86 34.55 -3.76
N VAL A 21 -36.55 33.97 -2.76
CA VAL A 21 -35.91 33.33 -1.59
C VAL A 21 -35.08 32.10 -2.01
N ASP A 22 -35.35 31.53 -3.18
CA ASP A 22 -34.58 30.40 -3.72
C ASP A 22 -33.13 30.77 -4.09
N ASN A 23 -32.83 32.05 -4.32
CA ASN A 23 -31.46 32.51 -4.65
C ASN A 23 -30.56 32.63 -3.40
N GLU A 24 -31.10 32.53 -2.19
CA GLU A 24 -30.33 32.48 -0.93
C GLU A 24 -30.08 31.05 -0.43
N VAL A 25 -30.61 30.03 -1.12
CA VAL A 25 -30.28 28.63 -0.82
C VAL A 25 -28.94 28.25 -1.47
N ILE A 26 -27.87 28.97 -1.10
CA ILE A 26 -26.48 28.52 -1.32
C ILE A 26 -26.10 27.53 -0.20
N ALA A 27 -27.02 26.68 0.24
CA ALA A 27 -26.72 25.61 1.17
C ALA A 27 -26.57 24.32 0.36
N ARG A 28 -25.37 24.10 -0.22
CA ARG A 28 -25.01 22.74 -0.63
C ARG A 28 -25.26 21.83 0.58
N PRO A 29 -25.95 20.68 0.44
CA PRO A 29 -26.25 19.83 1.59
C PRO A 29 -24.95 19.55 2.36
N SER A 30 -24.97 19.75 3.68
CA SER A 30 -23.81 19.52 4.54
C SER A 30 -23.47 18.03 4.51
N LEU A 31 -22.50 17.66 3.66
CA LEU A 31 -22.01 16.29 3.57
C LEU A 31 -21.40 15.87 4.90
N THR A 32 -21.58 14.60 5.29
CA THR A 32 -20.86 14.05 6.43
C THR A 32 -19.36 13.99 6.12
N PHE A 33 -18.51 14.00 7.16
CA PHE A 33 -17.04 13.91 6.99
C PHE A 33 -16.65 12.76 6.04
N TRP A 34 -17.22 11.59 6.24
CA TRP A 34 -16.92 10.40 5.44
C TRP A 34 -17.47 10.47 4.01
N GLN A 35 -18.62 11.10 3.79
CA GLN A 35 -19.12 11.36 2.44
C GLN A 35 -18.19 12.29 1.68
N ASP A 36 -17.69 13.33 2.34
CA ASP A 36 -16.79 14.31 1.74
C ASP A 36 -15.40 13.70 1.46
N VAL A 37 -14.83 12.93 2.39
CA VAL A 37 -13.59 12.15 2.19
C VAL A 37 -13.73 11.22 1.00
N ARG A 38 -14.82 10.44 0.94
CA ARG A 38 -15.10 9.53 -0.17
C ARG A 38 -15.11 10.29 -1.50
N ARG A 39 -15.87 11.38 -1.57
CA ARG A 39 -15.98 12.20 -2.78
C ARG A 39 -14.61 12.72 -3.24
N ARG A 40 -13.80 13.26 -2.32
CA ARG A 40 -12.45 13.76 -2.63
C ARG A 40 -11.52 12.65 -3.12
N LEU A 41 -11.57 11.48 -2.49
CA LEU A 41 -10.76 10.33 -2.89
C LEU A 41 -11.06 9.93 -4.34
N PHE A 42 -12.33 9.83 -4.72
CA PHE A 42 -12.74 9.51 -6.08
C PHE A 42 -12.45 10.62 -7.11
N GLN A 43 -12.31 11.86 -6.66
CA GLN A 43 -11.89 12.98 -7.52
C GLN A 43 -10.37 13.06 -7.69
N HIS A 44 -9.59 12.40 -6.82
CA HIS A 44 -8.14 12.42 -6.88
C HIS A 44 -7.62 11.52 -8.00
N LYS A 45 -7.16 12.13 -9.11
CA LYS A 45 -6.71 11.42 -10.32
C LYS A 45 -5.60 10.40 -10.03
N GLY A 46 -4.61 10.78 -9.21
CA GLY A 46 -3.53 9.88 -8.82
C GLY A 46 -4.01 8.67 -8.02
N ALA A 47 -4.98 8.89 -7.12
CA ALA A 47 -5.54 7.82 -6.28
C ALA A 47 -6.31 6.82 -7.15
N MET A 48 -7.11 7.32 -8.09
CA MET A 48 -7.89 6.49 -9.01
C MET A 48 -6.99 5.69 -9.95
N PHE A 49 -5.91 6.29 -10.46
CA PHE A 49 -4.92 5.56 -11.25
C PHE A 49 -4.24 4.46 -10.42
N GLY A 50 -3.78 4.78 -9.20
CA GLY A 50 -3.22 3.79 -8.28
C GLY A 50 -4.21 2.67 -7.95
N PHE A 51 -5.48 2.99 -7.71
CA PHE A 51 -6.54 2.02 -7.45
C PHE A 51 -6.78 1.06 -8.64
N VAL A 52 -6.78 1.59 -9.87
CA VAL A 52 -6.92 0.76 -11.08
C VAL A 52 -5.72 -0.17 -11.25
N LEU A 53 -4.50 0.34 -11.08
CA LEU A 53 -3.28 -0.47 -11.14
C LEU A 53 -3.28 -1.56 -10.07
N LEU A 54 -3.62 -1.21 -8.84
CA LEU A 54 -3.67 -2.16 -7.73
C LEU A 54 -4.73 -3.23 -7.97
N SER A 55 -5.91 -2.85 -8.44
CA SER A 55 -6.98 -3.79 -8.79
C SER A 55 -6.54 -4.76 -9.87
N LEU A 56 -5.86 -4.26 -10.92
CA LEU A 56 -5.32 -5.10 -11.98
C LEU A 56 -4.24 -6.07 -11.45
N ILE A 57 -3.33 -5.61 -10.60
CA ILE A 57 -2.30 -6.48 -10.00
C ILE A 57 -2.94 -7.54 -9.10
N ILE A 58 -3.91 -7.19 -8.26
CA ILE A 58 -4.60 -8.15 -7.39
C ILE A 58 -5.34 -9.19 -8.22
N LEU A 59 -6.03 -8.77 -9.28
CA LEU A 59 -6.71 -9.69 -10.20
C LEU A 59 -5.71 -10.64 -10.87
N LEU A 60 -4.58 -10.15 -11.36
CA LEU A 60 -3.53 -10.98 -11.96
C LEU A 60 -2.84 -11.88 -10.92
N ALA A 61 -2.67 -11.42 -9.68
CA ALA A 61 -2.13 -12.27 -8.61
C ALA A 61 -3.07 -13.45 -8.29
N ILE A 62 -4.40 -13.24 -8.34
CA ILE A 62 -5.39 -14.28 -8.06
C ILE A 62 -5.58 -15.22 -9.26
N PHE A 63 -5.83 -14.66 -10.44
CA PHE A 63 -6.23 -15.41 -11.63
C PHE A 63 -5.08 -15.73 -12.58
N GLY A 64 -3.98 -14.97 -12.56
CA GLY A 64 -2.82 -15.18 -13.43
C GLY A 64 -2.25 -16.59 -13.35
N PRO A 65 -2.01 -17.16 -12.15
CA PRO A 65 -1.54 -18.54 -12.00
C PRO A 65 -2.51 -19.59 -12.56
N MET A 66 -3.81 -19.28 -12.69
CA MET A 66 -4.81 -20.20 -13.25
C MET A 66 -4.80 -20.25 -14.77
N VAL A 67 -4.21 -19.25 -15.43
CA VAL A 67 -4.13 -19.17 -16.90
C VAL A 67 -3.04 -20.10 -17.43
N SER A 68 -1.96 -20.30 -16.68
CA SER A 68 -0.89 -21.22 -17.03
C SER A 68 -1.27 -22.65 -16.65
N LYS A 69 -0.94 -23.61 -17.52
CA LYS A 69 -1.10 -25.04 -17.24
C LYS A 69 0.02 -25.58 -16.34
N HIS A 70 1.08 -24.79 -16.10
CA HIS A 70 2.28 -25.22 -15.41
C HIS A 70 2.26 -24.85 -13.94
N SER A 71 2.67 -25.81 -13.10
CA SER A 71 2.80 -25.58 -11.66
C SER A 71 4.04 -24.73 -11.36
N TYR A 72 3.94 -23.87 -10.34
CA TYR A 72 5.07 -23.05 -9.88
C TYR A 72 6.27 -23.87 -9.37
N LYS A 73 6.08 -25.16 -9.08
CA LYS A 73 7.10 -26.09 -8.55
C LYS A 73 7.72 -27.00 -9.60
N GLU A 74 7.09 -27.17 -10.76
CA GLU A 74 7.49 -28.17 -11.73
C GLU A 74 8.83 -27.80 -12.37
N GLN A 75 9.85 -28.63 -12.13
CA GLN A 75 11.19 -28.43 -12.67
C GLN A 75 11.39 -29.29 -13.90
N ASP A 76 11.82 -28.67 -14.99
CA ASP A 76 12.19 -29.36 -16.22
C ASP A 76 13.37 -28.62 -16.86
N LEU A 77 14.54 -29.26 -16.80
CA LEU A 77 15.79 -28.66 -17.29
C LEU A 77 15.84 -28.56 -18.82
N GLY A 78 15.04 -29.35 -19.56
CA GLY A 78 14.97 -29.26 -21.03
C GLY A 78 14.43 -27.90 -21.49
N ARG A 79 13.54 -27.33 -20.69
CA ARG A 79 12.91 -26.03 -20.91
C ARG A 79 13.50 -24.91 -20.03
N ALA A 80 14.70 -25.08 -19.48
CA ALA A 80 15.35 -24.06 -18.67
C ALA A 80 15.76 -22.83 -19.50
N LYS A 81 15.62 -21.64 -18.90
CA LYS A 81 16.09 -20.35 -19.44
C LYS A 81 15.53 -20.02 -20.81
N MET A 82 14.24 -20.25 -21.02
CA MET A 82 13.59 -19.87 -22.27
C MET A 82 13.25 -18.38 -22.28
N PRO A 83 13.44 -17.71 -23.43
CA PRO A 83 12.97 -16.34 -23.62
C PRO A 83 11.44 -16.28 -23.63
N PRO A 84 10.86 -15.12 -23.30
CA PRO A 84 9.42 -14.96 -23.28
C PRO A 84 8.83 -15.02 -24.71
N LYS A 85 7.71 -15.73 -24.88
CA LYS A 85 6.99 -15.84 -26.15
C LYS A 85 5.49 -15.72 -25.92
N ILE A 86 4.86 -14.74 -26.57
CA ILE A 86 3.41 -14.48 -26.42
C ILE A 86 2.74 -14.56 -27.81
N PRO A 87 1.74 -15.45 -28.01
CA PRO A 87 1.14 -15.71 -29.32
C PRO A 87 0.60 -14.49 -30.08
N VAL A 88 0.15 -13.45 -29.36
CA VAL A 88 -0.49 -12.26 -29.96
C VAL A 88 0.53 -11.20 -30.39
N ILE A 89 1.71 -11.17 -29.77
CA ILE A 89 2.70 -10.10 -29.94
C ILE A 89 4.07 -10.61 -30.41
N GLU A 90 4.19 -11.90 -30.72
CA GLU A 90 5.44 -12.50 -31.25
C GLU A 90 5.91 -11.87 -32.56
N ASN A 91 4.97 -11.36 -33.38
CA ASN A 91 5.29 -10.74 -34.67
C ASN A 91 5.77 -9.27 -34.54
N VAL A 92 5.80 -8.73 -33.33
CA VAL A 92 6.18 -7.34 -33.07
C VAL A 92 7.67 -7.26 -32.80
N HIS A 93 8.47 -7.06 -33.85
CA HIS A 93 9.95 -7.06 -33.81
C HIS A 93 10.62 -6.09 -32.82
N TRP A 94 9.92 -5.05 -32.35
CA TRP A 94 10.46 -4.10 -31.38
C TRP A 94 10.21 -4.49 -29.91
N LEU A 95 9.42 -5.54 -29.68
CA LEU A 95 9.12 -6.06 -28.35
C LEU A 95 9.88 -7.36 -28.07
N PRO A 96 10.41 -7.56 -26.85
CA PRO A 96 11.18 -8.75 -26.50
C PRO A 96 10.25 -9.92 -26.13
N PHE A 97 9.33 -10.32 -27.02
CA PHE A 97 8.33 -11.39 -26.80
C PHE A 97 8.21 -12.38 -27.98
N ASP A 98 9.23 -12.44 -28.82
CA ASP A 98 9.34 -13.26 -30.02
C ASP A 98 9.92 -14.67 -29.76
N GLY A 99 10.43 -14.92 -28.55
CA GLY A 99 11.04 -16.19 -28.18
C GLY A 99 12.46 -16.38 -28.71
N THR A 100 13.12 -15.31 -29.16
CA THR A 100 14.52 -15.34 -29.57
C THR A 100 15.45 -15.04 -28.39
N ASP A 101 16.65 -15.63 -28.43
CA ASP A 101 17.70 -15.30 -27.47
C ASP A 101 18.51 -14.06 -27.90
N GLN A 102 19.48 -13.66 -27.07
CA GLN A 102 20.39 -12.54 -27.37
C GLN A 102 21.23 -12.71 -28.65
N TYR A 103 21.25 -13.91 -29.25
CA TYR A 103 21.94 -14.23 -30.49
C TYR A 103 20.98 -14.33 -31.70
N GLY A 104 19.68 -14.03 -31.50
CA GLY A 104 18.66 -14.09 -32.55
C GLY A 104 18.22 -15.51 -32.89
N VAL A 105 18.45 -16.49 -32.02
CA VAL A 105 18.06 -17.89 -32.24
C VAL A 105 16.72 -18.15 -31.54
N ASP A 106 15.72 -18.66 -32.27
CA ASP A 106 14.47 -19.15 -31.67
C ASP A 106 14.75 -20.43 -30.86
N GLN A 107 14.67 -20.30 -29.54
CA GLN A 107 14.92 -21.40 -28.61
C GLN A 107 13.78 -22.43 -28.58
N TYR A 108 12.58 -22.04 -29.00
CA TYR A 108 11.41 -22.92 -29.05
C TYR A 108 11.52 -23.89 -30.21
N GLU A 109 11.91 -23.40 -31.39
CA GLU A 109 12.13 -24.25 -32.57
C GLU A 109 13.32 -25.18 -32.36
N LYS A 110 14.44 -24.66 -31.81
CA LYS A 110 15.65 -25.44 -31.56
C LYS A 110 15.44 -26.61 -30.59
N ARG A 111 14.51 -26.46 -29.63
CA ARG A 111 14.25 -27.47 -28.58
C ARG A 111 12.96 -28.26 -28.82
N ASP A 112 12.29 -28.06 -29.96
CA ASP A 112 10.98 -28.66 -30.29
C ASP A 112 9.92 -28.46 -29.20
N ILE A 113 9.88 -27.26 -28.60
CA ILE A 113 8.94 -26.90 -27.54
C ILE A 113 7.76 -26.14 -28.17
N LYS A 114 6.58 -26.75 -28.12
CA LYS A 114 5.33 -26.20 -28.68
C LYS A 114 4.52 -25.36 -27.68
N GLU A 115 4.94 -25.37 -26.42
CA GLU A 115 4.29 -24.62 -25.34
C GLU A 115 4.81 -23.18 -25.29
N TYR A 116 3.92 -22.22 -25.01
CA TYR A 116 4.26 -20.80 -24.93
C TYR A 116 4.47 -20.38 -23.47
N PHE A 117 5.63 -19.81 -23.16
CA PHE A 117 5.93 -19.23 -21.85
C PHE A 117 5.92 -17.72 -21.93
N TRP A 118 4.86 -17.09 -21.43
CA TRP A 118 4.60 -15.66 -21.64
C TRP A 118 5.71 -14.76 -21.09
N PHE A 119 6.25 -15.13 -19.94
CA PHE A 119 7.38 -14.45 -19.30
C PHE A 119 8.69 -15.26 -19.41
N GLY A 120 8.69 -16.35 -20.18
CA GLY A 120 9.81 -17.27 -20.26
C GLY A 120 9.90 -18.19 -19.04
N THR A 121 11.04 -18.88 -18.91
CA THR A 121 11.28 -19.82 -17.81
C THR A 121 12.56 -19.49 -17.06
N ASP A 122 12.65 -19.99 -15.83
CA ASP A 122 13.80 -19.78 -14.97
C ASP A 122 14.93 -20.82 -15.15
N ASP A 123 15.94 -20.75 -14.27
CA ASP A 123 17.10 -21.66 -14.28
C ASP A 123 16.73 -23.15 -14.14
N LEU A 124 15.56 -23.46 -13.58
CA LEU A 124 15.04 -24.81 -13.38
C LEU A 124 13.90 -25.15 -14.35
N GLY A 125 13.65 -24.29 -15.34
CA GLY A 125 12.58 -24.44 -16.31
C GLY A 125 11.18 -24.31 -15.73
N ARG A 126 11.02 -23.59 -14.61
CA ARG A 126 9.70 -23.23 -14.09
C ARG A 126 9.17 -22.00 -14.82
N ASP A 127 7.86 -21.96 -15.06
CA ASP A 127 7.19 -20.84 -15.72
C ASP A 127 7.27 -19.54 -14.89
N LEU A 128 7.90 -18.51 -15.46
CA LEU A 128 8.08 -17.22 -14.79
C LEU A 128 6.74 -16.47 -14.63
N TRP A 129 5.76 -16.71 -15.51
CA TRP A 129 4.43 -16.10 -15.40
C TRP A 129 3.74 -16.54 -14.11
N THR A 130 3.59 -17.85 -13.92
CA THR A 130 2.99 -18.42 -12.71
C THR A 130 3.77 -17.98 -11.48
N ARG A 131 5.11 -18.08 -11.50
CA ARG A 131 5.93 -17.70 -10.34
C ARG A 131 5.80 -16.22 -9.99
N THR A 132 5.71 -15.31 -10.96
CA THR A 132 5.60 -13.86 -10.71
C THR A 132 4.30 -13.53 -9.99
N TRP A 133 3.17 -14.07 -10.43
CA TRP A 133 1.87 -13.80 -9.83
C TRP A 133 1.69 -14.53 -8.49
N GLU A 134 2.20 -15.76 -8.35
CA GLU A 134 2.32 -16.43 -7.05
C GLU A 134 3.18 -15.61 -6.07
N GLY A 135 4.33 -15.14 -6.54
CA GLY A 135 5.22 -14.29 -5.74
C GLY A 135 4.57 -12.98 -5.34
N THR A 136 3.73 -12.41 -6.20
CA THR A 136 2.92 -11.23 -5.88
C THR A 136 1.95 -11.52 -4.74
N ARG A 137 1.28 -12.68 -4.73
CA ARG A 137 0.41 -13.10 -3.61
C ARG A 137 1.17 -13.18 -2.30
N VAL A 138 2.35 -13.78 -2.32
CA VAL A 138 3.19 -13.94 -1.13
C VAL A 138 3.68 -12.59 -0.60
N SER A 139 4.18 -11.70 -1.47
CA SER A 139 4.62 -10.36 -1.08
C SER A 139 3.45 -9.51 -0.54
N LEU A 140 2.27 -9.59 -1.16
CA LEU A 140 1.05 -8.93 -0.66
C LEU A 140 0.61 -9.48 0.70
N TYR A 141 0.65 -10.79 0.89
CA TYR A 141 0.32 -11.43 2.16
C TYR A 141 1.22 -10.93 3.31
N ILE A 142 2.54 -10.91 3.10
CA ILE A 142 3.51 -10.41 4.08
C ILE A 142 3.23 -8.95 4.42
N ALA A 143 3.04 -8.12 3.39
CA ALA A 143 2.84 -6.69 3.59
C ALA A 143 1.52 -6.36 4.30
N LEU A 144 0.44 -7.06 3.98
CA LEU A 144 -0.84 -6.90 4.67
C LEU A 144 -0.79 -7.40 6.12
N LEU A 145 -0.11 -8.51 6.37
CA LEU A 145 0.07 -9.06 7.72
C LEU A 145 0.90 -8.10 8.58
N ALA A 146 2.01 -7.57 8.06
CA ALA A 146 2.82 -6.56 8.73
C ALA A 146 1.99 -5.28 9.02
N ALA A 147 1.25 -4.77 8.02
CA ALA A 147 0.42 -3.59 8.19
C ALA A 147 -0.70 -3.77 9.24
N ALA A 148 -1.30 -4.97 9.31
CA ALA A 148 -2.30 -5.29 10.32
C ALA A 148 -1.70 -5.32 11.74
N ILE A 149 -0.53 -5.94 11.90
CA ILE A 149 0.17 -5.96 13.19
C ILE A 149 0.57 -4.54 13.61
N ASP A 150 1.12 -3.76 12.69
CA ASP A 150 1.54 -2.39 12.92
C ASP A 150 0.37 -1.49 13.32
N LEU A 151 -0.79 -1.66 12.67
CA LEU A 151 -2.02 -0.98 13.02
C LEU A 151 -2.46 -1.33 14.45
N VAL A 152 -2.58 -2.61 14.77
CA VAL A 152 -3.10 -3.05 16.07
C VAL A 152 -2.16 -2.65 17.21
N ILE A 153 -0.87 -3.02 17.11
CA ILE A 153 0.11 -2.75 18.16
C ILE A 153 0.40 -1.26 18.23
N GLY A 154 0.61 -0.59 17.10
CA GLY A 154 0.95 0.82 17.05
C GLY A 154 -0.14 1.71 17.63
N VAL A 155 -1.40 1.48 17.25
CA VAL A 155 -2.54 2.25 17.76
C VAL A 155 -2.75 2.00 19.25
N ALA A 156 -2.71 0.74 19.70
CA ALA A 156 -2.87 0.42 21.11
C ALA A 156 -1.73 1.03 21.96
N TYR A 157 -0.48 0.84 21.54
CA TYR A 157 0.69 1.29 22.28
C TYR A 157 0.76 2.82 22.34
N GLY A 158 0.64 3.50 21.19
CA GLY A 158 0.66 4.96 21.11
C GLY A 158 -0.51 5.60 21.85
N GLY A 159 -1.69 4.97 21.78
CA GLY A 159 -2.89 5.42 22.46
C GLY A 159 -2.79 5.36 23.97
N ILE A 160 -2.34 4.23 24.51
CA ILE A 160 -2.11 4.06 25.95
C ILE A 160 -1.03 5.03 26.43
N SER A 161 0.10 5.13 25.71
CA SER A 161 1.21 6.03 26.05
C SER A 161 0.73 7.49 26.18
N ALA A 162 0.02 8.00 25.18
CA ALA A 162 -0.45 9.39 25.17
C ALA A 162 -1.56 9.66 26.19
N PHE A 163 -2.50 8.73 26.36
CA PHE A 163 -3.66 8.93 27.21
C PHE A 163 -3.24 9.10 28.68
N TYR A 164 -2.47 8.14 29.21
CA TYR A 164 -2.04 8.17 30.60
C TYR A 164 -0.95 9.23 30.85
N GLY A 165 -0.04 9.45 29.90
CA GLY A 165 1.02 10.45 30.04
C GLY A 165 2.01 10.16 31.19
N GLY A 166 2.86 11.15 31.48
CA GLY A 166 3.75 11.11 32.64
C GLY A 166 4.72 9.93 32.63
N ARG A 167 4.73 9.14 33.71
CA ARG A 167 5.65 8.00 33.87
C ARG A 167 5.37 6.86 32.89
N VAL A 168 4.08 6.56 32.64
CA VAL A 168 3.69 5.50 31.70
C VAL A 168 4.22 5.82 30.31
N ASP A 169 3.98 7.05 29.86
CA ASP A 169 4.47 7.53 28.57
C ASP A 169 6.00 7.47 28.49
N ASN A 170 6.70 7.98 29.50
CA ASN A 170 8.18 7.94 29.53
C ASN A 170 8.73 6.52 29.43
N ILE A 171 8.22 5.56 30.21
CA ILE A 171 8.68 4.17 30.17
C ILE A 171 8.42 3.55 28.79
N MET A 172 7.21 3.74 28.26
CA MET A 172 6.83 3.22 26.94
C MET A 172 7.69 3.83 25.82
N GLN A 173 8.01 5.12 25.88
CA GLN A 173 8.95 5.74 24.94
C GLN A 173 10.36 5.13 25.06
N ARG A 174 10.87 4.87 26.28
CA ARG A 174 12.19 4.24 26.45
C ARG A 174 12.25 2.84 25.84
N ILE A 175 11.21 2.04 25.98
CA ILE A 175 11.15 0.71 25.34
C ILE A 175 11.24 0.85 23.82
N MET A 176 10.48 1.77 23.21
CA MET A 176 10.55 2.01 21.77
C MET A 176 11.92 2.54 21.32
N GLU A 177 12.55 3.41 22.10
CA GLU A 177 13.90 3.92 21.81
C GLU A 177 14.95 2.80 21.84
N ILE A 178 14.87 1.89 22.82
CA ILE A 178 15.76 0.73 22.92
C ILE A 178 15.58 -0.19 21.71
N ILE A 179 14.33 -0.51 21.33
CA ILE A 179 14.05 -1.35 20.16
C ILE A 179 14.54 -0.68 18.87
N ASN A 180 14.28 0.62 18.70
CA ASN A 180 14.72 1.39 17.53
C ASN A 180 16.25 1.55 17.47
N GLY A 181 16.93 1.48 18.62
CA GLY A 181 18.38 1.49 18.69
C GLY A 181 19.05 0.28 18.03
N ILE A 182 18.30 -0.80 17.76
CA ILE A 182 18.79 -1.98 17.05
C ILE A 182 18.53 -1.81 15.54
N PRO A 183 19.58 -1.84 14.69
CA PRO A 183 19.41 -1.83 13.24
C PRO A 183 18.48 -2.93 12.75
N TYR A 184 17.55 -2.58 11.86
CA TYR A 184 16.54 -3.50 11.30
C TYR A 184 17.15 -4.80 10.75
N LEU A 185 18.27 -4.70 10.02
CA LEU A 185 18.95 -5.88 9.46
C LEU A 185 19.45 -6.85 10.53
N ILE A 186 19.88 -6.35 11.69
CA ILE A 186 20.33 -7.21 12.79
C ILE A 186 19.15 -8.01 13.33
N ILE A 187 17.99 -7.39 13.52
CA ILE A 187 16.77 -8.08 13.96
C ILE A 187 16.40 -9.16 12.95
N VAL A 188 16.41 -8.85 11.66
CA VAL A 188 16.10 -9.83 10.61
C VAL A 188 17.05 -11.02 10.65
N ILE A 189 18.37 -10.77 10.73
CA ILE A 189 19.38 -11.84 10.79
C ILE A 189 19.15 -12.72 12.02
N LEU A 190 18.88 -12.14 13.19
CA LEU A 190 18.55 -12.90 14.40
C LEU A 190 17.30 -13.77 14.21
N MET A 191 16.25 -13.22 13.60
CA MET A 191 15.03 -13.99 13.31
C MET A 191 15.30 -15.15 12.35
N VAL A 192 16.10 -14.94 11.30
CA VAL A 192 16.47 -15.98 10.34
C VAL A 192 17.33 -17.06 11.00
N ILE A 193 18.25 -16.70 11.90
CA ILE A 193 19.07 -17.68 12.64
C ILE A 193 18.21 -18.56 13.55
N ILE A 194 17.20 -17.98 14.22
CA ILE A 194 16.37 -18.70 15.19
C ILE A 194 15.30 -19.56 14.51
N MET A 195 14.61 -19.01 13.52
CA MET A 195 13.40 -19.61 12.92
C MET A 195 13.65 -20.18 11.51
N GLY A 196 14.83 -19.96 10.94
CA GLY A 196 15.12 -20.25 9.53
C GLY A 196 14.66 -19.14 8.58
N SER A 197 15.00 -19.27 7.30
CA SER A 197 14.57 -18.34 6.25
C SER A 197 13.10 -18.58 5.90
N GLY A 198 12.26 -17.55 5.91
CA GLY A 198 10.87 -17.71 5.48
C GLY A 198 9.93 -16.58 5.86
N ILE A 199 8.66 -16.74 5.48
CA ILE A 199 7.57 -15.77 5.67
C ILE A 199 7.47 -15.32 7.13
N TRP A 200 7.51 -16.27 8.07
CA TRP A 200 7.37 -15.98 9.50
C TRP A 200 8.52 -15.14 10.06
N SER A 201 9.76 -15.46 9.69
CA SER A 201 10.95 -14.74 10.16
C SER A 201 10.95 -13.30 9.68
N ILE A 202 10.62 -13.07 8.41
CA ILE A 202 10.50 -11.73 7.83
C ILE A 202 9.36 -10.95 8.48
N THR A 203 8.17 -11.57 8.58
CA THR A 203 6.98 -10.91 9.16
C THR A 203 7.23 -10.52 10.61
N LEU A 204 7.81 -11.42 11.41
CA LEU A 204 8.07 -11.15 12.82
C LEU A 204 9.18 -10.08 12.99
N ALA A 205 10.21 -10.10 12.15
CA ALA A 205 11.21 -9.03 12.14
C ALA A 205 10.59 -7.65 11.81
N MET A 206 9.69 -7.58 10.82
CA MET A 206 8.93 -6.36 10.53
C MET A 206 8.04 -5.96 11.70
N ALA A 207 7.34 -6.90 12.31
CA ALA A 207 6.44 -6.68 13.45
C ALA A 207 7.15 -6.20 14.72
N ILE A 208 8.45 -6.44 14.90
CA ILE A 208 9.20 -5.94 16.07
C ILE A 208 9.39 -4.42 15.97
N THR A 209 9.59 -3.87 14.77
CA THR A 209 9.97 -2.46 14.58
C THR A 209 8.91 -1.61 13.86
N GLY A 210 8.06 -2.20 13.03
CA GLY A 210 7.14 -1.47 12.13
C GLY A 210 6.13 -0.59 12.85
N TRP A 211 5.54 -1.11 13.92
CA TRP A 211 4.55 -0.41 14.75
C TRP A 211 5.06 0.85 15.46
N ILE A 212 6.38 1.04 15.58
CA ILE A 212 6.99 2.19 16.28
C ILE A 212 6.57 3.51 15.61
N GLY A 213 6.57 3.54 14.27
CA GLY A 213 6.15 4.72 13.51
C GLY A 213 4.68 5.06 13.76
N MET A 214 3.80 4.06 13.67
CA MET A 214 2.37 4.19 13.94
C MET A 214 2.11 4.68 15.38
N SER A 215 2.80 4.08 16.37
CA SER A 215 2.71 4.46 17.77
C SER A 215 3.06 5.93 18.01
N ARG A 216 4.14 6.43 17.40
CA ARG A 216 4.55 7.83 17.53
C ARG A 216 3.52 8.80 16.95
N ILE A 217 2.95 8.48 15.78
CA ILE A 217 1.92 9.30 15.15
C ILE A 217 0.65 9.33 16.01
N VAL A 218 0.14 8.16 16.40
CA VAL A 218 -1.07 8.04 17.22
C VAL A 218 -0.89 8.76 18.55
N ARG A 219 0.28 8.59 19.19
CA ARG A 219 0.62 9.31 20.42
C ARG A 219 0.55 10.81 20.23
N GLY A 220 1.19 11.33 19.19
CA GLY A 220 1.21 12.76 18.88
C GLY A 220 -0.19 13.35 18.63
N GLN A 221 -1.08 12.58 18.00
CA GLN A 221 -2.46 13.01 17.78
C GLN A 221 -3.30 12.97 19.07
N ILE A 222 -3.17 11.92 19.88
CA ILE A 222 -3.93 11.80 21.13
C ILE A 222 -3.49 12.83 22.16
N LEU A 223 -2.20 13.18 22.23
CA LEU A 223 -1.74 14.27 23.09
C LEU A 223 -2.39 15.62 22.73
N LYS A 224 -2.68 15.86 21.45
CA LYS A 224 -3.40 17.06 20.99
C LYS A 224 -4.88 17.03 21.35
N LEU A 225 -5.52 15.86 21.23
CA LEU A 225 -6.96 15.71 21.44
C LEU A 225 -7.37 15.57 22.90
N LYS A 226 -6.56 14.93 23.75
CA LYS A 226 -6.96 14.58 25.13
C LYS A 226 -7.28 15.78 26.03
N ASN A 227 -6.80 16.97 25.67
CA ASN A 227 -7.04 18.22 26.40
C ASN A 227 -8.11 19.10 25.72
N GLN A 228 -8.81 18.61 24.69
CA GLN A 228 -9.88 19.37 24.05
C GLN A 228 -11.15 19.41 24.91
N GLU A 229 -11.91 20.49 24.78
CA GLU A 229 -13.07 20.79 25.64
C GLU A 229 -14.11 19.66 25.67
N TYR A 230 -14.40 19.01 24.54
CA TYR A 230 -15.35 17.89 24.51
C TYR A 230 -14.84 16.65 25.27
N VAL A 231 -13.52 16.42 25.33
CA VAL A 231 -12.94 15.30 26.09
C VAL A 231 -13.01 15.61 27.57
N LEU A 232 -12.68 16.85 27.95
CA LEU A 232 -12.79 17.33 29.33
C LEU A 232 -14.23 17.29 29.83
N ALA A 233 -15.20 17.74 29.02
CA ALA A 233 -16.62 17.67 29.32
C ALA A 233 -17.12 16.22 29.46
N SER A 234 -16.71 15.31 28.57
CA SER A 234 -17.07 13.89 28.69
C SER A 234 -16.51 13.27 29.97
N ARG A 235 -15.29 13.66 30.36
CA ARG A 235 -14.66 13.21 31.61
C ARG A 235 -15.38 13.76 32.86
N THR A 236 -15.81 15.02 32.85
CA THR A 236 -16.56 15.61 33.97
C THR A 236 -17.96 15.01 34.12
N LEU A 237 -18.55 14.52 33.02
CA LEU A 237 -19.80 13.75 33.00
C LEU A 237 -19.63 12.28 33.44
N GLY A 238 -18.42 11.85 33.84
CA GLY A 238 -18.17 10.52 34.40
C GLY A 238 -17.83 9.43 33.39
N ALA A 239 -17.46 9.78 32.15
CA ALA A 239 -17.01 8.79 31.16
C ALA A 239 -15.75 8.04 31.64
N THR A 240 -15.74 6.71 31.46
CA THR A 240 -14.58 5.89 31.83
C THR A 240 -13.41 6.12 30.88
N ASN A 241 -12.18 5.87 31.34
CA ASN A 241 -10.97 6.02 30.50
C ASN A 241 -11.06 5.23 29.18
N THR A 242 -11.57 4.00 29.23
CA THR A 242 -11.76 3.17 28.02
C THR A 242 -12.79 3.77 27.08
N GLN A 243 -13.89 4.33 27.61
CA GLN A 243 -14.88 5.03 26.79
C GLN A 243 -14.27 6.27 26.14
N LEU A 244 -13.48 7.07 26.87
CA LEU A 244 -12.78 8.23 26.33
C LEU A 244 -11.85 7.83 25.17
N ILE A 245 -11.04 6.78 25.35
CA ILE A 245 -10.13 6.30 24.31
C ILE A 245 -10.90 5.80 23.09
N VAL A 246 -11.81 4.84 23.27
CA VAL A 246 -12.42 4.11 22.15
C VAL A 246 -13.52 4.92 21.45
N LYS A 247 -14.29 5.75 22.17
CA LYS A 247 -15.42 6.50 21.60
C LYS A 247 -15.06 7.93 21.19
N HIS A 248 -14.06 8.54 21.83
CA HIS A 248 -13.74 9.96 21.59
C HIS A 248 -12.35 10.16 20.98
N LEU A 249 -11.30 9.47 21.44
CA LEU A 249 -9.94 9.76 20.95
C LEU A 249 -9.61 9.00 19.67
N ILE A 250 -9.72 7.66 19.67
CA ILE A 250 -9.40 6.81 18.51
C ILE A 250 -10.20 7.20 17.27
N PRO A 251 -11.53 7.39 17.34
CA PRO A 251 -12.32 7.79 16.18
C PRO A 251 -11.87 9.13 15.56
N ASN A 252 -11.40 10.06 16.38
CA ASN A 252 -10.91 11.37 15.93
C ASN A 252 -9.48 11.32 15.36
N VAL A 253 -8.73 10.23 15.55
CA VAL A 253 -7.39 10.02 14.95
C VAL A 253 -7.40 9.03 13.79
N MET A 254 -8.58 8.55 13.38
CA MET A 254 -8.71 7.57 12.28
C MET A 254 -8.09 8.04 10.98
N GLY A 255 -8.15 9.34 10.67
CA GLY A 255 -7.57 9.89 9.44
C GLY A 255 -6.06 9.58 9.34
N PRO A 256 -5.22 10.10 10.26
CA PRO A 256 -3.80 9.78 10.30
C PRO A 256 -3.49 8.27 10.38
N ILE A 257 -4.28 7.48 11.12
CA ILE A 257 -4.10 6.02 11.21
C ILE A 257 -4.26 5.37 9.84
N ILE A 258 -5.36 5.65 9.15
CA ILE A 258 -5.68 5.09 7.83
C ILE A 258 -4.58 5.45 6.81
N VAL A 259 -4.13 6.70 6.82
CA VAL A 259 -3.06 7.16 5.93
C VAL A 259 -1.76 6.41 6.21
N MET A 260 -1.37 6.29 7.47
CA MET A 260 -0.13 5.61 7.86
C MET A 260 -0.17 4.12 7.49
N THR A 261 -1.29 3.43 7.73
CA THR A 261 -1.45 2.02 7.35
C THR A 261 -1.27 1.80 5.85
N MET A 262 -1.75 2.74 5.01
CA MET A 262 -1.57 2.66 3.56
C MET A 262 -0.10 2.78 3.13
N PHE A 263 0.72 3.55 3.85
CA PHE A 263 2.16 3.65 3.58
C PHE A 263 2.97 2.48 4.16
N THR A 264 2.47 1.78 5.17
CA THR A 264 3.13 0.59 5.73
C THR A 264 3.23 -0.53 4.69
N ILE A 265 2.18 -0.74 3.89
CA ILE A 265 2.14 -1.82 2.89
C ILE A 265 3.29 -1.72 1.87
N PRO A 266 3.48 -0.61 1.11
CA PRO A 266 4.57 -0.50 0.15
C PRO A 266 5.96 -0.55 0.81
N THR A 267 6.09 -0.02 2.04
CA THR A 267 7.32 -0.12 2.83
C THR A 267 7.64 -1.59 3.16
N ALA A 268 6.64 -2.38 3.54
CA ALA A 268 6.79 -3.80 3.83
C ALA A 268 7.08 -4.63 2.57
N VAL A 269 6.42 -4.34 1.44
CA VAL A 269 6.74 -4.97 0.14
C VAL A 269 8.20 -4.71 -0.25
N PHE A 270 8.66 -3.46 -0.14
CA PHE A 270 10.05 -3.11 -0.43
C PHE A 270 11.01 -3.79 0.55
N GLY A 271 10.69 -3.80 1.84
CA GLY A 271 11.51 -4.46 2.87
C GLY A 271 11.64 -5.95 2.63
N GLU A 272 10.55 -6.65 2.31
CA GLU A 272 10.57 -8.07 1.97
C GLU A 272 11.45 -8.31 0.75
N ALA A 273 11.28 -7.50 -0.31
CA ALA A 273 12.05 -7.69 -1.52
C ALA A 273 13.54 -7.42 -1.33
N PHE A 274 13.89 -6.40 -0.53
CA PHE A 274 15.26 -6.11 -0.14
C PHE A 274 15.89 -7.29 0.60
N LEU A 275 15.16 -7.88 1.57
CA LEU A 275 15.63 -9.04 2.33
C LEU A 275 15.79 -10.30 1.46
N SER A 276 14.83 -10.55 0.56
CA SER A 276 14.90 -11.64 -0.41
C SER A 276 16.05 -11.44 -1.42
N PHE A 277 16.34 -10.20 -1.79
CA PHE A 277 17.47 -9.86 -2.66
C PHE A 277 18.83 -10.17 -2.02
N ILE A 278 19.01 -9.84 -0.74
CA ILE A 278 20.25 -10.18 -0.01
C ILE A 278 20.30 -11.65 0.45
N GLY A 279 19.32 -12.48 0.06
CA GLY A 279 19.31 -13.91 0.35
C GLY A 279 18.79 -14.30 1.75
N LEU A 280 18.24 -13.36 2.52
CA LEU A 280 17.66 -13.58 3.85
C LEU A 280 16.14 -13.79 3.82
N GLY A 281 15.53 -13.73 2.63
CA GLY A 281 14.08 -13.75 2.46
C GLY A 281 13.52 -15.14 2.15
N ILE A 282 12.62 -15.20 1.17
CA ILE A 282 11.94 -16.45 0.81
C ILE A 282 12.85 -17.33 -0.04
N GLN A 283 13.03 -18.58 0.39
CA GLN A 283 13.84 -19.57 -0.31
C GLN A 283 13.00 -20.45 -1.24
N PRO A 284 13.60 -21.00 -2.32
CA PRO A 284 12.96 -22.03 -3.14
C PRO A 284 12.46 -23.21 -2.28
N PRO A 285 11.31 -23.85 -2.60
CA PRO A 285 10.53 -23.75 -3.83
C PRO A 285 9.50 -22.60 -3.87
N PHE A 286 9.36 -21.85 -2.77
CA PHE A 286 8.46 -20.70 -2.74
C PHE A 286 9.05 -19.53 -3.52
N ALA A 287 8.19 -18.62 -3.97
CA ALA A 287 8.59 -17.42 -4.68
C ALA A 287 7.97 -16.20 -3.98
N SER A 288 8.73 -15.12 -3.90
CA SER A 288 8.23 -13.75 -3.74
C SER A 288 8.74 -12.91 -4.91
N LEU A 289 8.19 -11.71 -5.08
CA LEU A 289 8.71 -10.79 -6.11
C LEU A 289 10.21 -10.50 -5.89
N GLY A 290 10.63 -10.31 -4.63
CA GLY A 290 12.04 -10.10 -4.30
C GLY A 290 12.94 -11.29 -4.59
N SER A 291 12.49 -12.52 -4.29
CA SER A 291 13.28 -13.71 -4.56
C SER A 291 13.46 -13.92 -6.08
N LEU A 292 12.43 -13.61 -6.87
CA LEU A 292 12.49 -13.68 -8.33
C LEU A 292 13.42 -12.63 -8.93
N VAL A 293 13.43 -11.41 -8.39
CA VAL A 293 14.41 -10.39 -8.78
C VAL A 293 15.83 -10.87 -8.48
N ASN A 294 16.07 -11.50 -7.32
CA ASN A 294 17.37 -12.06 -6.97
C ASN A 294 17.82 -13.18 -7.93
N ASP A 295 16.91 -14.11 -8.23
CA ASP A 295 17.17 -15.21 -9.17
C ASP A 295 17.48 -14.66 -10.57
N GLY A 296 16.69 -13.72 -11.06
CA GLY A 296 16.93 -13.06 -12.34
C GLY A 296 18.22 -12.23 -12.37
N TYR A 297 18.60 -11.59 -11.26
CA TYR A 297 19.82 -10.79 -11.17
C TYR A 297 21.08 -11.62 -11.46
N LYS A 298 21.12 -12.89 -11.02
CA LYS A 298 22.24 -13.81 -11.30
C LYS A 298 22.42 -14.11 -12.79
N SER A 299 21.34 -14.00 -13.57
CA SER A 299 21.30 -14.28 -15.01
C SER A 299 21.12 -13.02 -15.87
N ILE A 300 21.27 -11.82 -15.32
CA ILE A 300 20.94 -10.54 -15.99
C ILE A 300 21.70 -10.30 -17.29
N GLN A 301 22.96 -10.76 -17.37
CA GLN A 301 23.81 -10.54 -18.55
C GLN A 301 23.38 -11.38 -19.76
N THR A 302 22.63 -12.47 -19.55
CA THR A 302 22.24 -13.42 -20.60
C THR A 302 20.72 -13.46 -20.81
N TYR A 303 19.96 -13.35 -19.73
CA TYR A 303 18.49 -13.46 -19.71
C TYR A 303 17.88 -12.31 -18.88
N PRO A 304 17.98 -11.06 -19.37
CA PRO A 304 17.56 -9.88 -18.59
C PRO A 304 16.06 -9.91 -18.22
N HIS A 305 15.21 -10.53 -19.05
CA HIS A 305 13.77 -10.65 -18.80
C HIS A 305 13.44 -11.30 -17.45
N MET A 306 14.27 -12.24 -16.99
CA MET A 306 14.08 -12.94 -15.72
C MET A 306 14.09 -11.99 -14.51
N MET A 307 14.86 -10.90 -14.58
CA MET A 307 14.90 -9.88 -13.53
C MET A 307 13.90 -8.76 -13.80
N PHE A 308 13.84 -8.25 -15.03
CA PHE A 308 13.05 -7.07 -15.36
C PHE A 308 11.55 -7.29 -15.13
N ILE A 309 11.02 -8.46 -15.47
CA ILE A 309 9.59 -8.76 -15.32
C ILE A 309 9.15 -8.65 -13.84
N PRO A 310 9.72 -9.43 -12.90
CA PRO A 310 9.34 -9.29 -11.49
C PRO A 310 9.70 -7.92 -10.90
N ALA A 311 10.76 -7.26 -11.37
CA ALA A 311 11.13 -5.91 -10.94
C ALA A 311 10.10 -4.85 -11.36
N VAL A 312 9.56 -4.92 -12.58
CA VAL A 312 8.49 -4.02 -13.03
C VAL A 312 7.21 -4.27 -12.23
N VAL A 313 6.84 -5.53 -11.98
CA VAL A 313 5.65 -5.86 -11.18
C VAL A 313 5.76 -5.29 -9.76
N ILE A 314 6.89 -5.46 -9.08
CA ILE A 314 7.07 -4.88 -7.73
C ILE A 314 7.08 -3.34 -7.76
N SER A 315 7.71 -2.71 -8.77
CA SER A 315 7.70 -1.25 -8.91
C SER A 315 6.29 -0.69 -9.12
N ILE A 316 5.49 -1.31 -9.99
CA ILE A 316 4.09 -0.89 -10.21
C ILE A 316 3.26 -1.12 -8.95
N LEU A 317 3.48 -2.24 -8.24
CA LEU A 317 2.79 -2.52 -6.98
C LEU A 317 3.06 -1.45 -5.93
N ILE A 318 4.33 -1.11 -5.70
CA ILE A 318 4.74 -0.06 -4.75
C ILE A 318 4.17 1.30 -5.16
N LEU A 319 4.27 1.64 -6.46
CA LEU A 319 3.72 2.88 -7.00
C LEU A 319 2.21 2.97 -6.79
N ALA A 320 1.47 1.90 -7.07
CA ALA A 320 0.02 1.86 -6.93
C ALA A 320 -0.42 2.11 -5.49
N PHE A 321 0.25 1.48 -4.52
CA PHE A 321 0.00 1.72 -3.10
C PHE A 321 0.35 3.14 -2.66
N ASN A 322 1.51 3.67 -3.08
CA ASN A 322 1.91 5.04 -2.73
C ASN A 322 0.93 6.08 -3.27
N LEU A 323 0.51 5.97 -4.55
CA LEU A 323 -0.48 6.86 -5.15
C LEU A 323 -1.84 6.80 -4.43
N MET A 324 -2.25 5.61 -4.00
CA MET A 324 -3.47 5.44 -3.22
C MET A 324 -3.34 6.04 -1.80
N ALA A 325 -2.18 5.88 -1.17
CA ALA A 325 -1.88 6.44 0.15
C ALA A 325 -1.86 7.97 0.14
N ASP A 326 -1.21 8.59 -0.86
CA ASP A 326 -1.21 10.04 -1.06
C ASP A 326 -2.62 10.57 -1.32
N GLY A 327 -3.37 9.91 -2.19
CA GLY A 327 -4.76 10.27 -2.46
C GLY A 327 -5.67 10.20 -1.22
N LEU A 328 -5.46 9.18 -0.39
CA LEU A 328 -6.19 9.02 0.87
C LEU A 328 -5.80 10.08 1.90
N ARG A 329 -4.51 10.44 1.95
CA ARG A 329 -4.00 11.54 2.77
C ARG A 329 -4.65 12.87 2.39
N ASP A 330 -4.66 13.19 1.11
CA ASP A 330 -5.25 14.44 0.60
C ASP A 330 -6.77 14.47 0.82
N ALA A 331 -7.44 13.33 0.68
CA ALA A 331 -8.87 13.22 0.96
C ALA A 331 -9.22 13.40 2.44
N LEU A 332 -8.31 13.00 3.35
CA LEU A 332 -8.48 13.09 4.80
C LEU A 332 -7.96 14.40 5.41
N ASP A 333 -7.19 15.21 4.68
CA ASP A 333 -6.68 16.49 5.18
C ASP A 333 -7.83 17.53 5.36
N PRO A 334 -8.08 18.02 6.59
CA PRO A 334 -9.10 19.03 6.85
C PRO A 334 -8.83 20.39 6.19
N LYS A 335 -7.57 20.73 5.88
CA LYS A 335 -7.17 22.02 5.32
C LYS A 335 -7.49 22.17 3.83
N MET A 336 -7.76 21.05 3.14
CA MET A 336 -8.17 21.03 1.74
C MET A 336 -9.67 21.31 1.55
N ARG A 337 -10.40 21.62 2.63
CA ARG A 337 -11.78 22.14 2.60
C ARG A 337 -11.76 23.61 2.18
N LYS A 338 -11.77 23.87 0.87
CA LYS A 338 -12.08 25.20 0.30
C LYS A 338 -13.34 25.14 -0.53
#